data_AF-X1N176-F1
#
_entry.id   AF-X1N176-F1
#
_cell.length_a   1.000
_cell.length_b   1.000
_cell.length_c   1.000
_cell.angle_alpha   90.00
_cell.angle_beta   90.00
_cell.angle_gamma   90.00
#
_symmetry.space_group_name_H-M   'P 1'
#
loop_
_entity.id
_entity.type
_entity.pdbx_description
1 polymer ?
#
loop_
_entity_poly.entity_id
_entity_poly.type
_entity_poly.pdbx_seq_one_letter_code
_entity_poly.pdbx_strand_id
1 'polypeptide(L)'
;MQSLYEWDFSGKKLDLKKIVEKNIKEFGPGLGDEAFVWQLVTGVVEYLSELDKIIEKAAPEWPIEQITIIDRNVLRIGLYELLFGKKEEVPPKVAINEAIELAKSFGGESSGKFINGVLGTVFKEVEKK
;
A
#
# COMPACT_ATOMS: atom_id res chain seq x y z
N MET A 1 -5.77 -2.28 -3.39
CA MET A 1 -4.74 -1.94 -4.40
C MET A 1 -5.33 -1.26 -5.64
N GLN A 2 -6.17 -1.94 -6.44
CA GLN A 2 -6.67 -1.41 -7.73
C GLN A 2 -7.33 -0.02 -7.63
N SER A 3 -8.13 0.24 -6.58
CA SER A 3 -8.75 1.55 -6.38
C SER A 3 -7.75 2.69 -6.16
N LEU A 4 -6.69 2.43 -5.40
CA LEU A 4 -5.61 3.41 -5.17
C LEU A 4 -4.77 3.61 -6.44
N TYR A 5 -4.51 2.54 -7.19
CA TYR A 5 -3.86 2.63 -8.50
C TYR A 5 -4.66 3.51 -9.47
N GLU A 6 -5.95 3.24 -9.67
CA GLU A 6 -6.81 4.00 -10.60
C GLU A 6 -6.88 5.48 -10.20
N TRP A 7 -7.02 5.75 -8.90
CA TRP A 7 -7.02 7.10 -8.37
C TRP A 7 -5.68 7.81 -8.60
N ASP A 8 -4.55 7.18 -8.27
CA ASP A 8 -3.22 7.76 -8.45
C ASP A 8 -2.86 7.96 -9.93
N PHE A 9 -3.21 6.99 -10.79
CA PHE A 9 -3.03 7.08 -12.25
C PHE A 9 -3.80 8.26 -12.84
N SER A 10 -4.99 8.58 -12.31
CA SER A 10 -5.76 9.76 -12.72
C SER A 10 -5.18 11.11 -12.24
N GLY A 11 -4.01 11.09 -11.59
CA GLY A 11 -3.46 12.25 -10.91
C GLY A 11 -4.30 12.67 -9.70
N LYS A 12 -5.00 11.71 -9.07
CA LYS A 12 -5.86 11.90 -7.89
C LYS A 12 -7.05 12.85 -8.11
N LYS A 13 -7.48 13.01 -9.37
CA LYS A 13 -8.56 13.94 -9.77
C LYS A 13 -9.94 13.30 -9.76
N LEU A 14 -10.01 11.98 -9.87
CA LEU A 14 -11.27 11.25 -9.88
C LEU A 14 -11.81 11.06 -8.46
N ASP A 15 -13.12 10.86 -8.37
CA ASP A 15 -13.82 10.56 -7.12
C ASP A 15 -13.43 9.16 -6.63
N LEU A 16 -12.57 9.12 -5.62
CA LEU A 16 -12.08 7.89 -5.02
C LEU A 16 -13.22 7.01 -4.50
N LYS A 17 -14.29 7.60 -3.95
CA LYS A 17 -15.41 6.83 -3.42
C LYS A 17 -16.06 6.02 -4.54
N LYS A 18 -16.35 6.66 -5.68
CA LYS A 18 -16.92 5.99 -6.85
C LYS A 18 -16.01 4.92 -7.42
N ILE A 19 -14.69 5.14 -7.42
CA ILE A 19 -13.70 4.15 -7.86
C ILE A 19 -13.77 2.92 -6.95
N VAL A 20 -13.80 3.10 -5.63
CA VAL A 20 -13.84 1.99 -4.66
C VAL A 20 -15.14 1.21 -4.81
N GLU A 21 -16.30 1.88 -4.84
CA GLU A 21 -17.61 1.23 -5.01
C GLU A 21 -17.68 0.42 -6.31
N LYS A 22 -17.18 0.99 -7.42
CA LYS A 22 -17.10 0.28 -8.71
C LYS A 22 -16.21 -0.97 -8.61
N ASN A 23 -15.01 -0.85 -8.03
CA ASN A 23 -14.07 -1.95 -7.93
C ASN A 23 -14.53 -3.06 -6.97
N ILE A 24 -15.20 -2.72 -5.87
CA ILE A 24 -15.85 -3.71 -4.99
C ILE A 24 -16.91 -4.48 -5.77
N LYS A 25 -17.73 -3.80 -6.56
CA LYS A 25 -18.76 -4.45 -7.37
C LYS A 25 -18.18 -5.36 -8.46
N GLU A 26 -17.08 -4.95 -9.11
CA GLU A 26 -16.47 -5.69 -10.22
C GLU A 26 -15.59 -6.86 -9.76
N PHE A 27 -14.81 -6.67 -8.69
CA PHE A 27 -13.77 -7.62 -8.25
C PHE A 27 -14.02 -8.19 -6.85
N GLY A 28 -14.94 -7.61 -6.08
CA GLY A 28 -15.32 -8.03 -4.74
C GLY A 28 -16.56 -8.95 -4.61
N PRO A 29 -17.22 -9.50 -5.66
CA PRO A 29 -18.22 -10.55 -5.42
C PRO A 29 -17.63 -11.72 -4.61
N GLY A 30 -18.20 -11.99 -3.44
CA GLY A 30 -17.71 -13.02 -2.50
C GLY A 30 -16.67 -12.52 -1.48
N LEU A 31 -16.33 -11.23 -1.52
CA LEU A 31 -15.45 -10.59 -0.54
C LEU A 31 -16.24 -10.39 0.76
N GLY A 32 -15.78 -11.03 1.84
CA GLY A 32 -16.52 -11.07 3.10
C GLY A 32 -16.47 -9.77 3.92
N ASP A 33 -15.59 -8.84 3.55
CA ASP A 33 -15.31 -7.64 4.35
C ASP A 33 -15.04 -6.40 3.49
N GLU A 34 -16.11 -5.75 3.03
CA GLU A 34 -16.02 -4.44 2.38
C GLU A 34 -15.53 -3.35 3.34
N ALA A 35 -15.78 -3.50 4.65
CA ALA A 35 -15.35 -2.52 5.64
C ALA A 35 -13.83 -2.44 5.74
N PHE A 36 -13.14 -3.59 5.64
CA PHE A 36 -11.69 -3.65 5.57
C PHE A 36 -11.13 -2.93 4.34
N VAL A 37 -11.78 -3.06 3.17
CA VAL A 37 -11.39 -2.33 1.95
C VAL A 37 -11.46 -0.82 2.17
N TRP A 38 -12.56 -0.34 2.77
CA TRP A 38 -12.71 1.07 3.11
C TRP A 38 -11.69 1.53 4.14
N GLN A 39 -11.42 0.75 5.19
CA GLN A 39 -10.42 1.05 6.20
C GLN A 39 -9.03 1.25 5.56
N LEU A 40 -8.61 0.34 4.66
CA LEU A 40 -7.33 0.46 3.97
C LEU A 40 -7.27 1.69 3.06
N VAL A 41 -8.30 1.90 2.23
CA VAL A 41 -8.30 3.02 1.28
C VAL A 41 -8.32 4.36 2.00
N THR A 42 -9.22 4.52 2.97
CA THR A 42 -9.35 5.78 3.73
C THR A 42 -8.10 6.06 4.54
N GLY A 43 -7.55 5.06 5.24
CA GLY A 43 -6.32 5.20 5.99
C GLY A 43 -5.12 5.56 5.11
N VAL A 44 -4.93 4.91 3.96
CA VAL A 44 -3.85 5.28 3.03
C VAL A 44 -3.99 6.71 2.54
N VAL A 45 -5.21 7.18 2.26
CA VAL A 45 -5.43 8.57 1.82
C VAL A 45 -5.21 9.57 2.96
N GLU A 46 -5.63 9.25 4.18
CA GLU A 46 -5.43 10.08 5.36
C GLU A 46 -3.94 10.30 5.66
N TYR A 47 -3.14 9.23 5.61
CA TYR A 47 -1.71 9.27 5.91
C TYR A 47 -0.82 9.46 4.67
N LEU A 48 -1.40 9.76 3.51
CA LEU A 48 -0.70 9.73 2.21
C LEU A 48 0.63 10.50 2.21
N SER A 49 0.62 11.76 2.68
CA SER A 49 1.82 12.59 2.71
C SER A 49 2.88 12.12 3.71
N GLU A 50 2.48 11.43 4.77
CA GLU A 50 3.42 10.84 5.74
C GLU A 50 4.03 9.55 5.18
N LEU A 51 3.20 8.69 4.59
CA LEU A 51 3.63 7.46 3.92
C LEU A 51 4.63 7.78 2.80
N ASP A 52 4.34 8.78 1.96
CA ASP A 52 5.23 9.19 0.87
C ASP A 52 6.61 9.65 1.40
N LYS A 53 6.65 10.44 2.49
CA LYS A 53 7.92 10.84 3.12
C LYS A 53 8.69 9.67 3.72
N ILE A 54 7.99 8.67 4.24
CA ILE A 54 8.62 7.45 4.77
C ILE A 54 9.23 6.64 3.63
N ILE A 55 8.53 6.53 2.49
CA ILE A 55 9.05 5.88 1.28
C ILE A 55 10.34 6.57 0.82
N GLU A 56 10.33 7.90 0.69
CA GLU A 56 11.50 8.68 0.27
C GLU A 56 12.71 8.47 1.20
N LYS A 57 12.48 8.42 2.51
CA LYS A 57 13.55 8.16 3.49
C LYS A 57 14.09 6.73 3.41
N ALA A 58 13.22 5.76 3.19
CA ALA A 58 13.59 4.35 3.14
C ALA A 58 14.18 3.93 1.77
N ALA A 59 13.93 4.70 0.71
CA ALA A 59 14.45 4.50 -0.64
C ALA A 59 15.06 5.81 -1.21
N PRO A 60 16.13 6.35 -0.62
CA PRO A 60 16.67 7.67 -0.97
C PRO A 60 17.20 7.75 -2.41
N GLU A 61 17.62 6.63 -2.99
CA GLU A 61 18.08 6.54 -4.38
C GLU A 61 16.94 6.50 -5.40
N TRP A 62 15.68 6.43 -4.95
CA TRP A 62 14.49 6.30 -5.79
C TRP A 62 13.48 7.40 -5.47
N PRO A 63 13.51 8.52 -6.22
CA PRO A 63 12.48 9.54 -6.11
C PRO A 63 11.09 8.93 -6.27
N ILE A 64 10.13 9.36 -5.46
CA ILE A 64 8.81 8.74 -5.40
C ILE A 64 8.05 8.79 -6.73
N GLU A 65 8.34 9.79 -7.56
CA GLU A 65 7.81 9.94 -8.92
C GLU A 65 8.39 8.92 -9.90
N GLN A 66 9.58 8.38 -9.62
CA GLN A 66 10.23 7.34 -10.44
C GLN A 66 9.83 5.92 -10.03
N ILE A 67 9.26 5.74 -8.83
CA ILE A 67 8.66 4.48 -8.41
C ILE A 67 7.41 4.23 -9.26
N THR A 68 7.26 3.00 -9.76
CA THR A 68 6.07 2.63 -10.53
C THR A 68 4.80 2.88 -9.70
N ILE A 69 3.72 3.29 -10.35
CA ILE A 69 2.46 3.60 -9.65
C ILE A 69 1.97 2.38 -8.85
N ILE A 70 2.21 1.17 -9.34
CA ILE A 70 1.87 -0.07 -8.66
C ILE A 70 2.70 -0.21 -7.38
N ASP A 71 4.04 -0.21 -7.49
CA ASP A 71 4.93 -0.40 -6.34
C ASP A 71 4.71 0.69 -5.29
N ARG A 72 4.52 1.94 -5.72
CA ARG A 72 4.23 3.06 -4.83
C ARG A 72 2.94 2.84 -4.03
N ASN A 73 1.87 2.37 -4.67
CA ASN A 73 0.62 2.09 -3.97
C ASN A 73 0.70 0.83 -3.10
N VAL A 74 1.49 -0.17 -3.47
CA VAL A 74 1.79 -1.33 -2.61
C VAL A 74 2.57 -0.90 -1.36
N LEU A 75 3.59 -0.06 -1.52
CA LEU A 75 4.33 0.52 -0.39
C LEU A 75 3.41 1.30 0.54
N ARG A 76 2.54 2.16 0.00
CA ARG A 76 1.58 2.93 0.81
C ARG A 76 0.66 2.02 1.64
N ILE A 77 0.11 0.96 1.03
CA ILE A 77 -0.73 -0.02 1.75
C ILE A 77 0.08 -0.73 2.83
N GLY A 78 1.23 -1.32 2.47
CA GLY A 78 2.04 -2.09 3.41
C GLY A 78 2.58 -1.24 4.56
N LEU A 79 2.97 0.01 4.30
CA LEU A 79 3.39 0.96 5.34
C LEU A 79 2.21 1.38 6.22
N TYR A 80 1.03 1.60 5.65
CA TYR A 80 -0.15 1.94 6.44
C TYR A 80 -0.48 0.82 7.42
N GLU A 81 -0.55 -0.42 6.94
CA GLU A 81 -0.80 -1.58 7.80
C GLU A 81 0.30 -1.79 8.83
N LEU A 82 1.57 -1.59 8.44
CA LEU A 82 2.72 -1.74 9.33
C LEU A 82 2.74 -0.73 10.49
N LEU A 83 2.37 0.52 10.21
CA LEU A 83 2.56 1.66 11.13
C LEU A 83 1.29 2.05 11.88
N PHE A 84 0.14 1.91 11.24
CA PHE A 84 -1.15 2.39 11.75
C PHE A 84 -2.20 1.27 11.86
N GLY A 85 -1.93 0.10 11.29
CA GLY A 85 -2.78 -1.08 11.43
C GLY A 85 -2.80 -1.62 12.87
N LYS A 86 -3.91 -2.25 13.24
CA LYS A 86 -4.03 -2.96 14.53
C LYS A 86 -3.26 -4.26 14.45
N LYS A 87 -2.23 -4.41 15.29
CA LYS A 87 -1.32 -5.56 15.26
C LYS A 87 -2.02 -6.88 15.60
N GLU A 88 -3.13 -6.80 16.33
CA GLU A 88 -3.97 -7.95 16.69
C GLU A 88 -4.78 -8.45 15.50
N GLU A 89 -5.09 -7.58 14.53
CA GLU A 89 -5.78 -7.94 13.29
C GLU A 89 -4.78 -8.48 12.25
N VAL A 90 -3.67 -7.77 12.03
CA VAL A 90 -2.62 -8.18 11.09
C VAL A 90 -1.23 -7.99 11.71
N PRO A 91 -0.48 -9.08 12.00
CA PRO A 91 0.88 -8.97 12.51
C PRO A 91 1.80 -8.27 11.51
N PRO A 92 2.78 -7.44 11.96
CA PRO A 92 3.68 -6.68 11.08
C PRO A 92 4.36 -7.52 9.99
N LYS A 93 4.84 -8.71 10.32
CA LYS A 93 5.50 -9.60 9.35
C LYS A 93 4.54 -10.16 8.31
N VAL A 94 3.27 -10.35 8.67
CA VAL A 94 2.22 -10.77 7.74
C VAL A 94 1.94 -9.64 6.76
N ALA A 95 1.70 -8.41 7.24
CA ALA A 95 1.50 -7.24 6.38
C ALA A 95 2.65 -7.04 5.37
N ILE A 96 3.90 -7.21 5.81
CA ILE A 96 5.08 -7.14 4.92
C ILE A 96 5.04 -8.24 3.86
N ASN A 97 4.78 -9.49 4.26
CA ASN A 97 4.71 -10.61 3.31
C ASN A 97 3.59 -10.44 2.30
N GLU A 98 2.39 -10.03 2.72
CA GLU A 98 1.26 -9.79 1.82
C GLU A 98 1.57 -8.66 0.82
N ALA A 99 2.22 -7.57 1.27
CA ALA A 99 2.66 -6.50 0.37
C ALA A 99 3.68 -7.00 -0.67
N ILE A 100 4.59 -7.89 -0.28
CA ILE A 100 5.58 -8.48 -1.21
C ILE A 100 4.89 -9.34 -2.27
N GLU A 101 3.99 -10.24 -1.85
CA GLU A 101 3.26 -11.12 -2.77
C GLU A 101 2.32 -10.32 -3.70
N LEU A 102 1.72 -9.24 -3.18
CA LEU A 102 0.95 -8.31 -3.98
C LEU A 102 1.82 -7.64 -5.06
N ALA A 103 3.01 -7.15 -4.70
CA ALA A 103 3.93 -6.57 -5.67
C ALA A 103 4.42 -7.58 -6.71
N LYS A 104 4.70 -8.83 -6.32
CA LYS A 104 5.04 -9.88 -7.28
C LYS A 104 3.93 -10.14 -8.27
N SER A 105 2.68 -10.16 -7.80
CA SER A 105 1.50 -10.42 -8.62
C SER A 105 1.29 -9.36 -9.72
N PHE A 106 1.69 -8.11 -9.47
CA PHE A 106 1.48 -7.00 -10.41
C PHE A 106 2.74 -6.51 -11.13
N GLY A 107 3.93 -6.66 -10.54
CA GLY A 107 5.21 -6.13 -11.06
C GLY A 107 6.34 -7.15 -11.13
N GLY A 108 6.09 -8.41 -10.75
CA GLY A 108 7.06 -9.50 -10.81
C GLY A 108 8.12 -9.49 -9.69
N GLU A 109 9.13 -10.35 -9.84
CA GLU A 109 10.13 -10.61 -8.80
C GLU A 109 10.95 -9.37 -8.40
N SER A 110 11.25 -8.47 -9.35
CA SER A 110 11.97 -7.22 -9.05
C SER A 110 11.17 -6.31 -8.13
N SER A 111 9.86 -6.18 -8.37
CA SER A 111 8.95 -5.41 -7.51
C SER A 111 8.89 -6.03 -6.11
N GLY A 112 8.72 -7.35 -6.01
CA GLY A 112 8.73 -8.05 -4.71
C GLY A 112 10.01 -7.78 -3.90
N LYS A 113 11.19 -7.83 -4.54
CA LYS A 113 12.48 -7.52 -3.89
C LYS A 113 12.57 -6.06 -3.43
N PHE A 114 12.10 -5.13 -4.25
CA PHE A 114 12.08 -3.70 -3.92
C PHE A 114 11.19 -3.43 -2.70
N ILE A 115 9.94 -3.91 -2.70
CA ILE A 115 9.01 -3.77 -1.57
C ILE A 115 9.60 -4.35 -0.29
N ASN A 116 10.16 -5.56 -0.36
CA ASN A 116 10.80 -6.21 0.79
C ASN A 116 11.94 -5.36 1.38
N GLY A 117 12.77 -4.76 0.52
CA GLY A 117 13.85 -3.88 0.95
C GLY A 117 13.34 -2.65 1.71
N VAL A 118 12.35 -1.96 1.16
CA VAL A 118 11.80 -0.73 1.75
C VAL A 118 11.07 -1.03 3.06
N LEU A 119 10.11 -1.96 3.06
CA LEU A 119 9.34 -2.32 4.25
C LEU A 119 10.24 -2.92 5.34
N GLY A 120 11.23 -3.72 4.96
CA GLY A 120 12.21 -4.30 5.89
C GLY A 120 13.08 -3.24 6.58
N THR A 121 13.44 -2.17 5.88
CA THR A 121 14.15 -1.02 6.48
C THR A 121 13.28 -0.34 7.53
N VAL A 122 12.03 0.00 7.18
CA VAL A 122 11.10 0.68 8.09
C VAL A 122 10.77 -0.19 9.30
N PHE A 123 10.52 -1.49 9.11
CA PHE A 123 10.24 -2.42 10.20
C PHE A 123 11.36 -2.45 11.26
N LYS A 124 12.63 -2.47 10.81
CA LYS A 124 13.78 -2.43 11.72
C LYS A 124 13.89 -1.12 12.50
N GLU A 125 13.44 0.00 11.93
CA GLU A 125 13.42 1.28 12.64
C GLU A 125 12.31 1.32 13.70
N VAL A 126 11.15 0.72 13.41
CA VAL A 126 10.04 0.61 14.34
C VAL A 126 10.39 -0.31 15.52
N GLU A 127 11.08 -1.44 15.29
CA GLU A 127 11.48 -2.35 16.38
C GLU A 127 12.60 -1.80 17.28
N LYS A 128 13.32 -0.75 16.86
CA LYS A 128 14.36 -0.11 17.67
C LYS A 128 13.82 0.95 18.63
N LYS A 129 12.56 1.38 18.48
CA LYS A 129 11.90 2.34 19.34
C LYS A 129 11.12 1.63 20.44
#